data_AF-A0A8T4M8D8-F1
#
_entry.id   AF-A0A8T4M8D8-F1
#
_cell.length_a   1.000
_cell.length_b   1.000
_cell.length_c   1.000
_cell.angle_alpha   90.00
_cell.angle_beta   90.00
_cell.angle_gamma   90.00
#
_symmetry.space_group_name_H-M   'P 1'
#
loop_
_entity.id
_entity.type
_entity.pdbx_description
1 polymer ?
#
loop_
_entity_poly.entity_id
_entity_poly.type
_entity_poly.pdbx_seq_one_letter_code
_entity_poly.pdbx_strand_id
1 'polypeptide(L)' 'MENHLLKTPGAWDEIDIRCPNCGSNMVSIITNSFGYYEVSECKKCGYKNNAELIS' A
#
# COMPACT_ATOMS: atom_id res chain seq x y z
N MET A 1 15.21 -13.37 15.36
CA MET A 1 15.51 -12.49 14.22
C MET A 1 14.42 -11.43 14.20
N GLU A 2 14.57 -10.41 15.03
CA GLU A 2 13.63 -9.30 15.12
C GLU A 2 14.44 -8.03 14.99
N ASN A 3 14.06 -7.17 14.04
CA ASN A 3 14.28 -5.73 14.12
C ASN A 3 13.37 -5.09 13.06
N HIS A 4 12.08 -5.01 13.39
CA HIS A 4 11.09 -4.22 12.66
C HIS A 4 11.16 -2.79 13.18
N LEU A 5 12.25 -2.08 12.86
CA LEU A 5 12.42 -0.67 13.19
C LEU A 5 12.68 0.11 11.92
N LEU A 6 11.70 0.91 11.49
CA LEU A 6 11.93 2.00 10.57
C LEU A 6 11.34 3.28 11.16
N LYS A 7 12.22 4.07 11.78
CA LYS A 7 12.00 5.50 11.98
C LYS A 7 13.22 6.24 11.45
N THR A 8 13.07 6.87 10.29
CA THR A 8 13.98 7.92 9.83
C THR A 8 13.14 9.10 9.35
N PRO A 9 13.12 10.22 10.10
CA PRO A 9 12.49 11.45 9.62
C PRO A 9 13.42 12.08 8.58
N GLY A 10 12.99 12.13 7.32
CA GLY A 10 13.70 12.83 6.23
C GLY A 10 14.07 12.00 5.00
N ALA A 11 13.72 10.71 4.94
CA ALA A 11 13.81 9.92 3.72
C ALA A 11 12.47 9.97 2.98
N TRP A 12 12.47 10.42 1.73
CA TRP A 12 11.38 10.13 0.80
C TRP A 12 11.51 8.64 0.43
N ASP A 13 11.12 7.76 1.34
CA ASP A 13 11.08 6.33 1.05
C ASP A 13 10.04 6.11 -0.05
N GLU A 14 10.49 5.67 -1.23
CA GLU A 14 9.60 5.21 -2.27
C GLU A 14 8.82 4.01 -1.72
N ILE A 15 7.51 4.19 -1.61
CA ILE A 15 6.59 3.16 -1.16
C ILE A 15 6.48 2.11 -2.28
N ASP A 16 7.23 1.00 -2.20
CA ASP A 16 7.14 -0.14 -3.15
C ASP A 16 5.91 -1.01 -2.84
N ILE A 17 4.71 -0.43 -2.99
CA ILE A 17 3.46 -1.18 -2.91
C ILE A 17 3.17 -1.83 -4.25
N ARG A 18 2.88 -3.13 -4.21
CA ARG A 18 2.54 -3.94 -5.39
C ARG A 18 1.17 -4.58 -5.25
N CYS A 19 0.51 -4.77 -6.38
CA CYS A 19 -0.74 -5.48 -6.46
C CYS A 19 -0.57 -6.93 -5.97
N PRO A 20 -1.34 -7.39 -4.97
CA PRO A 20 -1.20 -8.74 -4.43
C PRO A 20 -1.59 -9.82 -5.44
N ASN A 21 -2.39 -9.49 -6.46
CA ASN A 21 -2.85 -10.44 -7.47
C ASN A 21 -1.86 -10.65 -8.62
N CYS A 22 -1.14 -9.61 -9.06
CA CYS A 22 -0.29 -9.68 -10.26
C CYS A 22 1.11 -9.10 -10.11
N GLY A 23 1.47 -8.61 -8.92
CA GLY A 23 2.78 -8.02 -8.62
C GLY A 23 3.07 -6.68 -9.31
N SER A 24 2.10 -6.11 -10.02
CA SER A 24 2.25 -4.79 -10.68
C SER A 24 2.35 -3.66 -9.67
N ASN A 25 3.20 -2.67 -9.96
CA ASN A 25 3.27 -1.39 -9.23
C ASN A 25 2.22 -0.36 -9.72
N MET A 26 1.44 -0.68 -10.76
CA MET A 26 0.34 0.17 -11.22
C MET A 26 -0.89 0.01 -10.32
N VAL A 27 -0.80 0.55 -9.10
CA VAL A 27 -1.82 0.44 -8.06
C VAL A 27 -2.28 1.81 -7.56
N SER A 28 -3.54 1.88 -7.18
CA SER A 28 -4.07 2.93 -6.33
C SER A 28 -4.05 2.43 -4.89
N ILE A 29 -3.65 3.30 -3.97
CA ILE A 29 -3.56 2.99 -2.54
C ILE A 29 -4.52 3.86 -1.76
N ILE A 30 -4.96 3.34 -0.63
CA ILE A 30 -5.80 4.05 0.34
C ILE A 30 -5.19 3.89 1.72
N THR A 31 -5.49 4.82 2.62
CA THR A 31 -5.09 4.73 4.02
C THR A 31 -6.28 4.22 4.83
N ASN A 32 -6.08 3.16 5.61
CA ASN A 32 -7.11 2.65 6.52
C ASN A 32 -7.13 3.44 7.85
N SER A 33 -8.11 3.15 8.71
CA SER A 33 -8.33 3.81 10.01
C SER A 33 -7.17 3.67 10.99
N PHE A 34 -6.29 2.69 10.77
CA PHE A 34 -5.10 2.45 11.59
C PHE A 34 -3.85 3.15 11.03
N GLY A 35 -3.99 3.87 9.91
CA GLY A 35 -2.90 4.60 9.26
C GLY A 35 -2.03 3.74 8.33
N TYR A 36 -2.45 2.52 7.98
CA TYR A 36 -1.74 1.67 7.03
C TYR A 36 -2.19 1.93 5.59
N TYR A 37 -1.25 1.84 4.65
CA TYR A 37 -1.53 1.88 3.23
C TYR A 37 -1.94 0.50 2.72
N GLU A 38 -3.05 0.46 1.99
CA GLU A 38 -3.56 -0.75 1.35
C GLU A 38 -3.80 -0.48 -0.15
N VAL A 39 -3.62 -1.52 -0.98
CA VAL A 39 -3.99 -1.43 -2.40
C VAL A 39 -5.52 -1.42 -2.50
N SER A 40 -6.11 -0.36 -3.05
CA SER A 40 -7.54 -0.30 -3.37
C SER A 40 -7.84 -0.87 -4.74
N GLU A 41 -7.00 -0.58 -5.72
CA GLU A 41 -7.21 -1.00 -7.10
C GLU A 41 -5.89 -1.25 -7.83
N CYS A 42 -5.85 -2.23 -8.72
CA CYS A 42 -4.76 -2.40 -9.68
C CYS A 42 -5.20 -2.02 -11.09
N LYS A 43 -4.53 -1.01 -11.68
CA LYS A 43 -4.78 -0.53 -13.04
C LYS A 43 -4.31 -1.50 -14.13
N LYS A 44 -3.53 -2.52 -13.77
CA LYS A 44 -3.04 -3.55 -14.72
C LYS A 44 -4.01 -4.74 -14.85
N CYS A 45 -4.41 -5.35 -13.73
CA CYS A 45 -5.21 -6.58 -13.75
C CYS A 45 -6.67 -6.40 -13.30
N GLY A 46 -7.06 -5.20 -12.89
CA GLY A 46 -8.43 -4.91 -12.42
C GLY A 46 -8.73 -5.42 -11.02
N TYR A 47 -7.72 -5.85 -10.25
CA TYR A 47 -7.89 -6.17 -8.82
C TYR A 47 -8.53 -4.99 -8.09
N LYS A 48 -9.52 -5.26 -7.24
CA LYS A 48 -10.17 -4.28 -6.35
C LYS A 48 -10.23 -4.86 -4.94
N ASN A 49 -9.79 -4.07 -3.98
CA ASN A 49 -9.99 -4.33 -2.56
C ASN A 49 -11.26 -3.60 -2.12
N ASN A 50 -12.11 -4.29 -1.36
CA ASN A 50 -13.34 -3.73 -0.79
C ASN A 50 -13.09 -2.98 0.53
N ALA A 51 -11.84 -2.67 0.86
CA ALA A 51 -11.50 -1.91 2.06
C ALA A 51 -12.20 -0.54 2.01
N GLU A 52 -13.06 -0.32 3.00
CA GLU A 52 -13.84 0.91 3.12
C GLU A 52 -12.90 2.08 3.41
N LEU A 53 -12.91 3.06 2.51
CA LEU A 53 -12.29 4.36 2.70
C LEU A 53 -12.98 5.07 3.87
N ILE A 54 -12.28 5.28 4.97
CA ILE A 54 -12.75 6.20 6.02
C ILE A 54 -12.21 7.59 5.66
N SER A 55 -13.08 8.42 5.09
CA SER A 55 -12.84 9.86 4.86
C SER A 55 -12.87 10.67 6.14
#